data_AF-A0A7R8ZUC7-F1
#
_entry.id   AF-A0A7R8ZUC7-F1
#
_cell.length_a   1.000
_cell.length_b   1.000
_cell.length_c   1.000
_cell.angle_alpha   90.00
_cell.angle_beta   90.00
_cell.angle_gamma   90.00
#
_symmetry.space_group_name_H-M   'P 1'
#
loop_
_entity.id
_entity.type
_entity.pdbx_description
1 polymer ?
#
loop_
_entity_poly.entity_id
_entity_poly.type
_entity_poly.pdbx_seq_one_letter_code
_entity_poly.pdbx_strand_id
1 'polypeptide(L)' 'RNFIADALVTEIREKYGKPDVIAGVATGAIALGALVADRMNLPMVYVRSSAKGHGRQNKVEGHLDKGARVVVVED' A
#
# COMPACT_ATOMS: atom_id res chain seq x y z
N ARG A 1 -2.26 -11.73 12.54
CA ARG A 1 -2.01 -10.62 11.57
C ARG A 1 -0.63 -10.00 11.73
N ASN A 2 -0.10 -9.84 12.96
CA ASN A 2 1.25 -9.26 13.15
C ASN A 2 2.35 -10.00 12.39
N PHE A 3 2.42 -11.33 12.55
CA PHE A 3 3.41 -12.16 11.84
C PHE A 3 3.46 -11.93 10.32
N ILE A 4 2.29 -11.85 9.65
CA ILE A 4 2.24 -11.64 8.20
C ILE A 4 2.76 -10.26 7.81
N ALA A 5 2.38 -9.22 8.55
CA ALA A 5 2.89 -7.87 8.30
C ALA A 5 4.40 -7.79 8.55
N ASP A 6 4.90 -8.42 9.62
CA ASP A 6 6.34 -8.48 9.91
C ASP A 6 7.12 -9.22 8.82
N ALA A 7 6.59 -10.36 8.33
CA ALA A 7 7.19 -11.12 7.23
C ALA A 7 7.23 -10.29 5.93
N LEU A 8 6.15 -9.61 5.59
CA LEU A 8 6.10 -8.72 4.42
C LEU A 8 7.10 -7.58 4.52
N VAL A 9 7.25 -6.96 5.69
CA VAL A 9 8.24 -5.88 5.90
C VAL A 9 9.67 -6.38 5.66
N THR A 10 9.99 -7.58 6.16
CA THR A 10 11.32 -8.20 5.93
C THR A 10 11.54 -8.43 4.44
N GLU A 11 10.61 -9.09 3.76
CA GLU A 11 10.68 -9.39 2.32
C GLU A 11 10.82 -8.11 1.48
N ILE A 12 10.06 -7.07 1.79
CA ILE A 12 10.14 -5.78 1.09
C ILE A 12 11.53 -5.18 1.24
N ARG A 13 12.08 -5.16 2.45
CA ARG A 13 13.41 -4.58 2.73
C ARG A 13 14.51 -5.35 2.01
N GLU A 14 14.45 -6.67 2.02
CA GLU A 14 15.49 -7.51 1.41
C GLU A 14 15.47 -7.46 -0.12
N LYS A 15 14.28 -7.51 -0.74
CA LYS A 15 14.16 -7.57 -2.20
C LYS A 15 14.19 -6.20 -2.87
N TYR A 16 13.58 -5.20 -2.24
CA TYR A 16 13.32 -3.91 -2.88
C TYR A 16 13.89 -2.71 -2.10
N GLY A 17 14.38 -2.92 -0.88
CA GLY A 17 14.79 -1.84 0.02
C GLY A 17 13.59 -1.09 0.60
N LYS A 18 13.81 0.18 0.98
CA LYS A 18 12.75 1.04 1.52
C LYS A 18 11.98 1.70 0.36
N PRO A 19 10.66 1.45 0.21
CA PRO A 19 9.82 2.20 -0.72
C PRO A 19 9.42 3.56 -0.13
N ASP A 20 8.81 4.40 -0.96
CA ASP A 20 8.31 5.71 -0.55
C ASP A 20 6.87 5.60 0.00
N VAL A 21 6.06 4.70 -0.55
CA VAL A 21 4.63 4.52 -0.21
C VAL A 21 4.24 3.04 -0.25
N ILE A 22 3.36 2.63 0.67
CA ILE A 22 2.68 1.33 0.61
C ILE A 22 1.27 1.49 0.04
N ALA A 23 0.88 0.65 -0.92
CA ALA A 23 -0.45 0.64 -1.52
C ALA A 23 -1.18 -0.67 -1.18
N GLY A 24 -2.28 -0.61 -0.43
CA GLY A 24 -3.14 -1.76 -0.20
C GLY A 24 -4.19 -1.91 -1.31
N VAL A 25 -4.44 -3.11 -1.82
CA VAL A 25 -5.55 -3.36 -2.76
C VAL A 25 -6.86 -3.52 -1.99
N ALA A 26 -7.92 -2.88 -2.46
CA ALA A 26 -9.25 -3.04 -1.86
C ALA A 26 -9.81 -4.45 -2.15
N THR A 27 -10.38 -5.18 -1.17
CA THR A 27 -10.74 -4.72 0.20
C THR A 27 -9.87 -5.36 1.29
N GLY A 28 -9.56 -6.66 1.17
CA GLY A 28 -8.90 -7.46 2.21
C GLY A 28 -7.49 -6.96 2.56
N ALA A 29 -6.73 -6.61 1.53
CA ALA A 29 -5.37 -6.12 1.68
C ALA A 29 -5.23 -4.67 2.18
N ILE A 30 -6.31 -3.90 2.33
CA ILE A 30 -6.24 -2.55 2.95
C ILE A 30 -5.71 -2.65 4.37
N ALA A 31 -6.25 -3.57 5.17
CA ALA A 31 -5.83 -3.72 6.57
C ALA A 31 -4.38 -4.20 6.67
N LEU A 32 -3.95 -5.08 5.75
CA LEU A 32 -2.57 -5.57 5.72
C LEU A 32 -1.59 -4.48 5.26
N GLY A 33 -1.92 -3.75 4.19
CA GLY A 33 -1.14 -2.62 3.70
C GLY A 33 -0.96 -1.53 4.76
N ALA A 34 -2.01 -1.25 5.55
CA ALA A 34 -1.92 -0.31 6.67
C ALA A 34 -0.92 -0.77 7.74
N LEU A 35 -0.97 -2.05 8.11
CA LEU A 35 -0.05 -2.64 9.09
C LEU A 35 1.40 -2.67 8.62
N VAL A 36 1.64 -2.83 7.31
CA VAL A 36 2.97 -2.77 6.70
C VAL A 36 3.47 -1.32 6.66
N ALA A 37 2.62 -0.37 6.22
CA ALA A 37 2.95 1.05 6.17
C ALA A 37 3.35 1.60 7.56
N ASP A 38 2.57 1.26 8.58
CA ASP A 38 2.81 1.62 9.98
C ASP A 38 4.18 1.12 10.48
N ARG A 39 4.45 -0.18 10.29
CA ARG A 39 5.75 -0.80 10.68
C ARG A 39 6.96 -0.22 9.96
N MET A 40 6.78 0.21 8.72
CA MET A 40 7.85 0.82 7.93
C MET A 40 7.96 2.32 8.15
N ASN A 41 7.04 2.92 8.90
CA ASN A 41 6.87 4.36 9.09
C ASN A 41 6.81 5.08 7.72
N LEU A 42 5.89 4.62 6.87
CA LEU A 42 5.67 5.11 5.52
C LEU A 42 4.23 5.58 5.31
N PRO A 43 3.99 6.54 4.40
CA PRO A 43 2.63 6.86 3.96
C PRO A 43 1.96 5.65 3.29
N MET A 44 0.63 5.63 3.39
CA MET A 44 -0.21 4.60 2.78
C MET A 44 -1.19 5.22 1.78
N VAL A 45 -1.39 4.52 0.67
CA VAL A 45 -2.54 4.69 -0.23
C VAL A 45 -3.29 3.38 -0.37
N TYR A 46 -4.48 3.40 -0.96
CA TYR A 46 -5.14 2.16 -1.37
C TYR A 46 -5.75 2.26 -2.77
N VAL A 47 -5.82 1.11 -3.45
CA VAL A 47 -6.33 1.00 -4.81
C VAL A 47 -7.73 0.42 -4.78
N ARG A 48 -8.70 1.17 -5.30
CA ARG A 48 -10.10 0.74 -5.46
C ARG A 48 -10.23 -0.25 -6.61
N SER A 49 -11.13 -1.22 -6.47
CA SER A 49 -11.51 -2.17 -7.53
C SER A 49 -12.22 -1.48 -8.71
N SER A 50 -12.93 -0.38 -8.47
CA SER A 50 -13.60 0.43 -9.49
C SER A 50 -13.28 1.91 -9.37
N ALA A 51 -13.34 2.62 -10.50
CA ALA A 51 -13.23 4.08 -10.52
C ALA A 51 -14.40 4.74 -9.77
N LYS A 52 -14.22 5.96 -9.25
CA LYS A 52 -15.34 6.74 -8.71
C LYS A 52 -16.41 6.97 -9.79
N GLY A 53 -17.69 6.81 -9.41
CA GLY A 53 -18.83 6.97 -10.32
C GLY A 53 -18.97 8.39 -10.88
N HIS A 54 -18.59 9.42 -10.10
CA HIS A 54 -18.60 10.83 -10.50
C HIS A 54 -17.33 11.55 -9.97
N GLY A 55 -16.79 12.49 -10.75
CA GLY A 55 -15.53 13.21 -10.46
C GLY A 55 -14.31 12.62 -11.19
N ARG A 56 -13.09 12.98 -10.76
CA ARG A 56 -11.86 12.35 -11.27
C ARG A 56 -11.93 10.84 -10.98
N GLN A 57 -11.91 10.02 -12.03
CA GLN A 57 -12.00 8.55 -12.00
C GLN A 57 -10.76 7.86 -11.39
N ASN A 58 -10.12 8.51 -10.40
CA ASN A 58 -8.93 8.01 -9.74
C ASN A 58 -9.26 6.72 -8.99
N LYS A 59 -8.46 5.69 -9.25
CA LYS A 59 -8.53 4.41 -8.54
C LYS A 59 -7.69 4.41 -7.26
N VAL A 60 -6.85 5.43 -7.04
CA VAL A 60 -5.98 5.55 -5.87
C VAL A 60 -6.57 6.56 -4.90
N GLU A 61 -6.65 6.18 -3.63
CA GLU A 61 -7.10 7.01 -2.52
C GLU A 61 -5.92 7.27 -1.59
N GLY A 62 -5.75 8.53 -1.17
CA GLY A 62 -4.57 9.02 -0.46
C GLY A 62 -3.68 9.89 -1.35
N HIS A 63 -2.54 10.32 -0.81
CA HIS A 63 -1.59 11.16 -1.52
C HIS A 63 -0.45 10.31 -2.09
N LEU A 64 -0.22 10.43 -3.39
CA LEU A 64 0.85 9.73 -4.11
C LEU A 64 1.52 10.70 -5.06
N ASP A 65 2.79 10.99 -4.80
CA ASP A 65 3.61 11.84 -5.66
C ASP A 65 4.04 11.12 -6.93
N LYS A 66 4.15 11.89 -8.01
CA LYS A 66 4.64 11.35 -9.29
C LYS A 66 6.10 10.92 -9.13
N GLY A 67 6.39 9.68 -9.51
CA GLY A 67 7.74 9.11 -9.42
C GLY A 67 8.05 8.43 -8.09
N ALA A 68 7.13 8.44 -7.12
CA ALA A 68 7.27 7.68 -5.88
C ALA A 68 7.38 6.18 -6.16
N ARG A 69 8.29 5.51 -5.46
CA ARG A 69 8.44 4.05 -5.48
C ARG A 69 7.38 3.43 -4.58
N VAL A 70 6.46 2.70 -5.20
CA VAL A 70 5.32 2.09 -4.50
C VAL A 70 5.49 0.58 -4.41
N VAL A 71 5.23 0.02 -3.23
CA VAL A 71 4.99 -1.42 -3.06
C VAL A 71 3.49 -1.65 -2.91
N VAL A 72 2.95 -2.54 -3.75
CA VAL A 72 1.54 -2.93 -3.71
C VAL A 72 1.39 -4.20 -2.89
N VAL A 73 0.45 -4.20 -1.93
CA VAL A 73 0.13 -5.32 -1.03
C VAL A 73 -1.25 -5.86 -1.38
N GLU A 74 -1.32 -7.18 -1.57
CA GLU A 74 -2.50 -8.00 -1.85
C GLU A 74 -2.51 -9.18 -0.83
N ASP A 75 -3.67 -9.80 -0.57
CA ASP A 75 -3.95 -10.78 0.49
C ASP A 75 -3.77 -12.27 0.12
#